data_AF-F8FCZ9-F1
#
_entry.id   AF-F8FCZ9-F1
#
_cell.length_a   1.000
_cell.length_b   1.000
_cell.length_c   1.000
_cell.angle_alpha   90.00
_cell.angle_beta   90.00
_cell.angle_gamma   90.00
#
_symmetry.space_group_name_H-M   'P 1'
#
loop_
_entity.id
_entity.type
_entity.pdbx_description
1 polymer ?
#
loop_
_entity_poly.entity_id
_entity_poly.type
_entity_poly.pdbx_seq_one_letter_code
_entity_poly.pdbx_strand_id
1 'polypeptide(L)'
;MNDKFKGLVLGLTLGTMLTGSAVYAAGSSQIEVVFREIKYLFDGVEKQPTAEQGQGFIYNGTTYVPLRFISEALGEKVEWDGDNNRIWIGKKLDFSAVIAAYKGGQLTYGELDRYMNLEAVLNPGSESYKDQPEYQENIAKRIIAIRTLSARISDAERAALQPKVDEQLASFKAEVSSQSGGQELSALLAAKGLEEKDVRAYFEEMKSVEAALKAGITDESLKAEYDAKLKADPYAFTTASVRHILIGFTDEDGKTRTKEEAKKKADELTAKLRAGEDFAKLAKENTDDPGSMESGGLYENAPVGSWVEAFKKAAAELELNKISDPVETEYGYHIMRVEARTAGTFEQVKDELASEQLNPAYGKFLEEELPGILEKLELPKEEEQAAEEGAQG
;
A
#
# COMPACT_ATOMS: atom_id res chain seq x y z
N MET A 1 54.74 20.39 -70.46
CA MET A 1 54.33 21.74 -70.02
C MET A 1 52.91 21.65 -69.48
N ASN A 2 52.76 22.00 -68.19
CA ASN A 2 51.59 22.52 -67.46
C ASN A 2 50.27 21.71 -67.36
N ASP A 3 50.20 20.83 -66.35
CA ASP A 3 49.57 21.06 -65.02
C ASP A 3 48.19 21.76 -64.92
N LYS A 4 47.17 21.06 -64.36
CA LYS A 4 46.54 21.35 -63.04
C LYS A 4 45.20 20.62 -62.74
N PHE A 5 45.13 20.08 -61.50
CA PHE A 5 43.98 19.89 -60.58
C PHE A 5 42.82 18.94 -60.95
N LYS A 6 42.72 17.72 -60.38
CA LYS A 6 42.26 17.28 -59.02
C LYS A 6 40.72 17.28 -58.81
N GLY A 7 40.19 16.08 -58.54
CA GLY A 7 38.99 15.86 -57.70
C GLY A 7 37.91 14.97 -58.31
N LEU A 8 37.86 13.67 -57.94
CA LEU A 8 36.69 12.82 -58.16
C LEU A 8 36.39 12.04 -56.87
N VAL A 9 35.31 12.45 -56.20
CA VAL A 9 34.54 11.64 -55.24
C VAL A 9 33.10 11.67 -55.74
N LEU A 10 32.57 10.51 -56.13
CA LEU A 10 31.15 10.14 -56.24
C LEU A 10 31.22 8.65 -56.64
N GLY A 11 30.78 7.67 -55.84
CA GLY A 11 29.44 7.51 -55.31
C GLY A 11 28.73 6.47 -56.18
N LEU A 12 28.49 5.26 -55.65
CA LEU A 12 27.60 4.26 -56.27
C LEU A 12 27.04 3.32 -55.20
N THR A 13 25.81 3.62 -54.81
CA THR A 13 24.80 2.71 -54.23
C THR A 13 24.40 1.63 -55.23
N LEU A 14 24.07 0.40 -54.79
CA LEU A 14 22.90 -0.36 -55.32
C LEU A 14 22.69 -1.75 -54.70
N GLY A 15 21.40 -2.02 -54.39
CA GLY A 15 20.75 -3.33 -54.51
C GLY A 15 20.32 -3.96 -53.18
N THR A 16 19.11 -4.48 -52.97
CA THR A 16 17.86 -4.57 -53.74
C THR A 16 16.81 -5.17 -52.78
N MET A 17 15.54 -4.76 -52.89
CA MET A 17 14.42 -5.36 -52.14
C MET A 17 14.06 -6.76 -52.65
N LEU A 18 13.67 -7.66 -51.73
CA LEU A 18 12.79 -8.81 -51.97
C LEU A 18 11.88 -9.01 -50.75
N THR A 19 10.62 -9.27 -51.03
CA THR A 19 9.45 -9.27 -50.14
C THR A 19 9.33 -10.52 -49.27
N GLY A 20 9.01 -10.33 -48.00
CA GLY A 20 8.41 -11.33 -47.11
C GLY A 20 7.63 -10.61 -46.02
N SER A 21 6.35 -10.92 -45.88
CA SER A 21 5.47 -10.34 -44.87
C SER A 21 5.90 -10.79 -43.47
N ALA A 22 6.59 -9.90 -42.77
CA ALA A 22 6.72 -9.92 -41.32
C ALA A 22 6.28 -8.55 -40.80
N VAL A 23 5.42 -8.56 -39.78
CA VAL A 23 5.06 -7.36 -39.02
C VAL A 23 6.32 -6.92 -38.28
N TYR A 24 7.06 -5.96 -38.84
CA TYR A 24 8.23 -5.38 -38.19
C TYR A 24 7.79 -4.34 -37.15
N ALA A 25 8.42 -4.42 -35.99
CA ALA A 25 8.31 -3.51 -34.86
C ALA A 25 8.48 -2.04 -35.27
N ALA A 26 7.93 -1.15 -34.44
CA ALA A 26 8.02 0.30 -34.55
C ALA A 26 9.40 0.78 -35.03
N GLY A 27 9.40 1.71 -36.00
CA GLY A 27 10.58 2.12 -36.75
C GLY A 27 11.78 2.50 -35.88
N SER A 28 12.94 1.97 -36.23
CA SER A 28 14.23 2.41 -35.69
C SER A 28 14.47 3.87 -36.06
N SER A 29 14.49 4.77 -35.07
CA SER A 29 15.01 6.12 -35.25
C SER A 29 16.54 6.06 -35.35
N GLN A 30 17.10 6.53 -36.47
CA GLN A 30 18.53 6.72 -36.58
C GLN A 30 18.93 7.98 -35.80
N ILE A 31 19.91 7.86 -34.91
CA ILE A 31 20.53 9.00 -34.25
C ILE A 31 21.86 9.32 -34.91
N GLU A 32 22.13 10.59 -35.14
CA GLU A 32 23.43 11.05 -35.61
C GLU A 32 24.30 11.36 -34.40
N VAL A 33 25.46 10.69 -34.29
CA VAL A 33 26.39 10.85 -33.18
C VAL A 33 27.74 11.33 -33.71
N VAL A 34 28.44 12.12 -32.91
CA VAL A 34 29.77 12.64 -33.26
C VAL A 34 30.82 11.89 -32.45
N PHE A 35 31.68 11.13 -33.12
CA PHE A 35 32.88 10.56 -32.52
C PHE A 35 33.99 11.62 -32.55
N ARG A 36 34.53 11.96 -31.38
CA ARG A 36 35.73 12.80 -31.23
C ARG A 36 36.77 12.04 -30.42
N GLU A 37 38.02 12.47 -30.51
CA GLU A 37 39.05 12.02 -29.59
C GLU A 37 38.70 12.55 -28.18
N ILE A 38 38.29 11.65 -27.29
CA ILE A 38 37.95 11.94 -25.90
C ILE A 38 39.06 11.37 -25.03
N LYS A 39 39.61 12.19 -24.14
CA LYS A 39 40.60 11.77 -23.14
C LYS A 39 39.89 11.49 -21.82
N TYR A 40 40.07 10.29 -21.29
CA TYR A 40 39.48 9.88 -20.01
C TYR A 40 40.56 9.87 -18.95
N LEU A 41 40.42 10.70 -17.92
CA LEU A 41 41.36 10.73 -16.80
C LEU A 41 40.68 10.16 -15.55
N PHE A 42 41.28 9.13 -14.97
CA PHE A 42 40.87 8.51 -13.71
C PHE A 42 42.00 8.76 -12.72
N ASP A 43 41.74 9.53 -11.67
CA ASP A 43 42.74 9.92 -10.67
C ASP A 43 44.03 10.51 -11.29
N GLY A 44 43.85 11.32 -12.34
CA GLY A 44 44.95 11.94 -13.09
C GLY A 44 45.65 11.02 -14.10
N VAL A 45 45.27 9.75 -14.19
CA VAL A 45 45.82 8.79 -15.14
C VAL A 45 44.92 8.71 -16.38
N GLU A 46 45.49 9.00 -17.55
CA GLU A 46 44.77 8.84 -18.83
C GLU A 46 44.56 7.34 -19.13
N LYS A 47 43.29 6.93 -19.32
CA LYS A 47 42.89 5.58 -19.73
C LYS A 47 42.10 5.67 -21.04
N GLN A 48 42.10 4.59 -21.81
CA GLN A 48 41.37 4.50 -23.08
C GLN A 48 40.55 3.21 -23.12
N PRO A 49 39.31 3.24 -23.65
CA PRO A 49 38.51 2.04 -23.78
C PRO A 49 39.08 1.11 -24.85
N THR A 50 38.99 -0.19 -24.59
CA THR A 50 39.28 -1.24 -25.57
C THR A 50 38.21 -1.28 -26.67
N ALA A 51 38.51 -1.96 -27.77
CA ALA A 51 37.55 -2.14 -28.86
C ALA A 51 36.26 -2.84 -28.40
N GLU A 52 36.35 -3.77 -27.45
CA GLU A 52 35.21 -4.51 -26.88
C GLU A 52 34.36 -3.67 -25.92
N GLN A 53 34.97 -2.69 -25.24
CA GLN A 53 34.26 -1.76 -24.37
C GLN A 53 33.51 -0.67 -25.17
N GLY A 54 33.86 -0.47 -26.44
CA GLY A 54 33.28 0.57 -27.29
C GLY A 54 33.90 1.94 -27.07
N GLN A 55 33.61 2.90 -27.96
CA GLN A 55 34.11 4.26 -27.87
C GLN A 55 33.01 5.21 -27.39
N GLY A 56 33.39 6.23 -26.63
CA GLY A 56 32.48 7.32 -26.29
C GLY A 56 32.10 8.14 -27.51
N PHE A 57 30.91 8.75 -27.47
CA PHE A 57 30.38 9.58 -28.55
C PHE A 57 29.62 10.76 -27.97
N ILE A 58 29.42 11.80 -28.79
CA ILE A 58 28.65 12.97 -28.42
C ILE A 58 27.31 12.91 -29.16
N TYR A 59 26.21 13.00 -28.41
CA TYR A 59 24.86 13.08 -28.93
C TYR A 59 24.13 14.26 -28.28
N ASN A 60 23.61 15.18 -29.10
CA ASN A 60 22.95 16.41 -28.64
C ASN A 60 23.76 17.20 -27.59
N GLY A 61 25.08 17.31 -27.79
CA GLY A 61 25.97 18.01 -26.86
C GLY A 61 26.27 17.28 -25.55
N THR A 62 25.72 16.08 -25.35
CA THR A 62 26.02 15.21 -24.20
C THR A 62 27.04 14.15 -24.60
N THR A 63 28.09 14.00 -23.79
CA THR A 63 29.08 12.94 -23.97
C THR A 63 28.59 11.65 -23.32
N TYR A 64 28.40 10.62 -24.13
CA TYR A 64 28.08 9.26 -23.69
C TYR A 64 29.37 8.45 -23.66
N VAL A 65 29.64 7.82 -22.52
CA VAL A 65 30.84 7.00 -22.31
C VAL A 65 30.41 5.57 -21.99
N PRO A 66 31.10 4.54 -22.49
CA PRO A 66 30.70 3.17 -22.23
C PRO A 66 30.78 2.83 -20.74
N LEU A 67 29.66 2.35 -20.19
CA LEU A 67 29.51 1.98 -18.79
C LEU A 67 30.59 0.98 -18.34
N ARG A 68 30.84 -0.05 -19.16
CA ARG A 68 31.85 -1.09 -18.90
C ARG A 68 33.24 -0.50 -18.72
N PHE A 69 33.62 0.43 -19.59
CA PHE A 69 34.92 1.10 -19.49
C PHE A 69 35.03 1.93 -18.21
N ILE A 70 34.03 2.76 -17.92
CA ILE A 70 34.03 3.60 -16.70
C ILE A 70 34.14 2.74 -15.45
N SER A 71 33.29 1.71 -15.35
CA SER A 71 33.26 0.80 -14.20
C SER A 71 34.58 0.06 -14.00
N GLU A 72 35.10 -0.60 -15.04
CA GLU A 72 36.34 -1.39 -14.94
C GLU A 72 37.55 -0.48 -14.71
N ALA A 73 37.53 0.75 -15.22
CA ALA A 73 38.55 1.76 -14.92
C ALA A 73 38.53 2.21 -13.44
N LEU A 74 37.38 2.12 -12.77
CA LEU A 74 37.18 2.35 -11.34
C LEU A 74 37.31 1.07 -10.49
N GLY A 75 37.70 -0.06 -11.11
CA GLY A 75 37.95 -1.33 -10.42
C GLY A 75 36.74 -2.25 -10.29
N GLU A 76 35.57 -1.86 -10.80
CA GLU A 76 34.34 -2.65 -10.69
C GLU A 76 34.03 -3.42 -11.99
N LYS A 77 33.65 -4.68 -11.85
CA LYS A 77 33.32 -5.55 -13.00
C LYS A 77 31.91 -5.26 -13.51
N VAL A 78 31.70 -5.29 -14.83
CA VAL A 78 30.35 -5.22 -15.42
C VAL A 78 29.90 -6.57 -15.94
N GLU A 79 28.78 -7.07 -15.42
CA GLU A 79 28.11 -8.27 -15.93
C GLU A 79 26.75 -7.95 -16.53
N TRP A 80 26.43 -8.59 -17.65
CA TRP A 80 25.12 -8.50 -18.30
C TRP A 80 24.36 -9.80 -18.06
N ASP A 81 23.19 -9.69 -17.45
CA ASP A 81 22.21 -10.76 -17.36
C ASP A 81 21.12 -10.51 -18.42
N GLY A 82 21.29 -11.16 -19.58
CA GLY A 82 20.41 -10.99 -20.73
C GLY A 82 19.03 -11.61 -20.58
N ASP A 83 18.87 -12.58 -19.67
CA ASP A 83 17.59 -13.22 -19.42
C ASP A 83 16.66 -12.29 -18.61
N ASN A 84 17.25 -11.48 -17.73
CA ASN A 84 16.53 -10.55 -16.86
C ASN A 84 16.69 -9.06 -17.26
N ASN A 85 17.41 -8.78 -18.35
CA ASN A 85 17.80 -7.43 -18.78
C ASN A 85 18.46 -6.58 -17.67
N ARG A 86 19.31 -7.19 -16.84
CA ARG A 86 19.98 -6.50 -15.72
C ARG A 86 21.47 -6.31 -16.00
N ILE A 87 21.99 -5.15 -15.61
CA ILE A 87 23.43 -4.86 -15.59
C ILE A 87 23.88 -4.83 -14.14
N TRP A 88 24.88 -5.65 -13.81
CA TRP A 88 25.56 -5.63 -12.52
C TRP A 88 26.86 -4.87 -12.65
N ILE A 89 27.09 -3.93 -11.74
CA ILE A 89 28.36 -3.22 -11.57
C ILE A 89 28.92 -3.63 -10.21
N GLY A 90 30.09 -4.25 -10.21
CA GLY A 90 30.74 -4.78 -9.01
C GLY A 90 30.19 -6.12 -8.57
N LYS A 91 29.73 -6.22 -7.31
CA LYS A 91 29.25 -7.48 -6.73
C LYS A 91 27.89 -7.87 -7.32
N LYS A 92 27.81 -9.10 -7.82
CA LYS A 92 26.56 -9.71 -8.29
C LYS A 92 25.79 -10.26 -7.11
N LEU A 93 24.55 -9.80 -6.92
CA LEU A 93 23.64 -10.41 -5.95
C LEU A 93 23.22 -11.81 -6.44
N ASP A 94 23.34 -12.80 -5.56
CA ASP A 94 22.87 -14.15 -5.83
C ASP A 94 21.41 -14.29 -5.37
N PHE A 95 20.47 -14.12 -6.30
CA PHE A 95 19.04 -14.30 -6.02
C PHE A 95 18.66 -15.75 -5.66
N SER A 96 19.53 -16.72 -5.94
CA SER A 96 19.32 -18.11 -5.53
C SER A 96 19.82 -18.39 -4.11
N ALA A 97 20.55 -17.45 -3.49
CA ALA A 97 21.06 -17.60 -2.15
C ALA A 97 19.92 -17.79 -1.14
N VAL A 98 20.00 -18.85 -0.36
CA VAL A 98 19.09 -19.10 0.77
C VAL A 98 19.45 -18.14 1.90
N ILE A 99 18.57 -17.19 2.16
CA ILE A 99 18.72 -16.16 3.21
C ILE A 99 18.03 -16.57 4.50
N ALA A 100 17.08 -17.51 4.45
CA ALA A 100 16.44 -18.04 5.64
C ALA A 100 16.14 -19.53 5.54
N ALA A 101 16.24 -20.23 6.66
CA ALA A 101 15.76 -21.59 6.85
C ALA A 101 14.77 -21.60 8.03
N TYR A 102 13.68 -22.34 7.87
CA TYR A 102 12.64 -22.44 8.88
C TYR A 102 11.94 -23.80 8.78
N LYS A 103 11.23 -24.18 9.85
CA LYS A 103 10.43 -25.40 9.85
C LYS A 103 9.37 -25.32 8.76
N GLY A 104 9.56 -26.10 7.69
CA GLY A 104 8.66 -26.14 6.54
C GLY A 104 9.26 -25.62 5.24
N GLY A 105 10.46 -25.02 5.25
CA GLY A 105 11.12 -24.64 4.00
C GLY A 105 12.31 -23.70 4.13
N GLN A 106 12.62 -23.08 3.01
CA GLN A 106 13.69 -22.07 2.87
C GLN A 106 13.11 -20.82 2.20
N LEU A 107 13.81 -19.70 2.35
CA LEU A 107 13.55 -18.45 1.66
C LEU A 107 14.83 -18.02 0.95
N THR A 108 14.72 -17.77 -0.34
CA THR A 108 15.82 -17.22 -1.14
C THR A 108 15.74 -15.70 -1.24
N TYR A 109 16.86 -15.05 -1.55
CA TYR A 109 16.89 -13.61 -1.76
C TYR A 109 16.00 -13.18 -2.95
N GLY A 110 15.90 -14.00 -3.99
CA GLY A 110 14.99 -13.77 -5.12
C GLY A 110 13.52 -13.79 -4.74
N GLU A 111 13.12 -14.66 -3.83
CA GLU A 111 11.75 -14.66 -3.31
C GLU A 111 11.47 -13.41 -2.46
N LEU A 112 12.43 -12.98 -1.64
CA LEU A 112 12.33 -11.73 -0.88
C LEU A 112 12.21 -10.51 -1.81
N ASP A 113 13.10 -10.38 -2.79
CA ASP A 113 13.09 -9.30 -3.79
C ASP A 113 11.77 -9.27 -4.57
N ARG A 114 11.29 -10.44 -5.04
CA ARG A 114 10.01 -10.55 -5.75
C ARG A 114 8.83 -10.10 -4.88
N TYR A 115 8.80 -10.50 -3.61
CA TYR A 115 7.75 -10.10 -2.67
C TYR A 115 7.81 -8.60 -2.36
N MET A 116 8.99 -8.02 -2.13
CA MET A 116 9.13 -6.57 -1.91
C MET A 116 8.72 -5.75 -3.14
N ASN A 117 9.07 -6.22 -4.34
CA ASN A 117 8.61 -5.60 -5.58
C ASN A 117 7.09 -5.66 -5.71
N LEU A 118 6.47 -6.76 -5.28
CA LEU A 118 5.01 -6.88 -5.26
C LEU A 118 4.39 -5.90 -4.25
N GLU A 119 4.95 -5.80 -3.04
CA GLU A 119 4.47 -4.80 -2.07
C GLU A 119 4.64 -3.37 -2.53
N ALA A 120 5.68 -3.05 -3.31
CA ALA A 120 5.80 -1.73 -3.91
C ALA A 120 4.70 -1.42 -4.94
N VAL A 121 4.11 -2.44 -5.57
CA VAL A 121 2.93 -2.26 -6.43
C VAL A 121 1.65 -2.09 -5.60
N LEU A 122 1.49 -2.90 -4.55
CA LEU A 122 0.30 -2.88 -3.68
C LEU A 122 0.27 -1.64 -2.75
N ASN A 123 1.44 -1.18 -2.33
CA ASN A 123 1.68 -0.05 -1.44
C ASN A 123 2.92 0.72 -1.92
N PRO A 124 2.75 1.71 -2.83
CA PRO A 124 3.86 2.47 -3.40
C PRO A 124 4.78 3.17 -2.38
N GLY A 125 4.29 3.45 -1.18
CA GLY A 125 5.10 4.05 -0.11
C GLY A 125 6.20 3.14 0.43
N SER A 126 6.13 1.83 0.18
CA SER A 126 7.12 0.85 0.67
C SER A 126 8.47 0.90 -0.07
N GLU A 127 8.50 1.43 -1.30
CA GLU A 127 9.69 1.45 -2.15
C GLU A 127 10.88 2.18 -1.50
N SER A 128 10.62 3.21 -0.70
CA SER A 128 11.66 4.01 -0.03
C SER A 128 12.44 3.26 1.07
N TYR A 129 11.91 2.12 1.52
CA TYR A 129 12.49 1.32 2.61
C TYR A 129 13.12 0.02 2.11
N LYS A 130 12.96 -0.34 0.84
CA LYS A 130 13.30 -1.67 0.30
C LYS A 130 14.77 -2.08 0.49
N ASP A 131 15.67 -1.10 0.51
CA ASP A 131 17.12 -1.30 0.62
C ASP A 131 17.59 -1.28 2.09
N GLN A 132 16.70 -1.00 3.06
CA GLN A 132 17.04 -0.99 4.47
C GLN A 132 17.11 -2.44 5.01
N PRO A 133 18.21 -2.86 5.65
CA PRO A 133 18.35 -4.24 6.14
C PRO A 133 17.25 -4.64 7.14
N GLU A 134 16.85 -3.73 8.03
CA GLU A 134 15.78 -3.98 9.01
C GLU A 134 14.43 -4.21 8.32
N TYR A 135 14.14 -3.47 7.25
CA TYR A 135 12.94 -3.64 6.45
C TYR A 135 12.95 -5.00 5.74
N GLN A 136 14.06 -5.35 5.09
CA GLN A 136 14.24 -6.65 4.44
C GLN A 136 14.08 -7.81 5.43
N GLU A 137 14.62 -7.68 6.65
CA GLU A 137 14.52 -8.69 7.69
C GLU A 137 13.06 -8.87 8.14
N ASN A 138 12.34 -7.76 8.33
CA ASN A 138 10.93 -7.78 8.69
C ASN A 138 10.07 -8.38 7.57
N ILE A 139 10.37 -8.09 6.31
CA ILE A 139 9.66 -8.70 5.18
C ILE A 139 9.96 -10.20 5.11
N ALA A 140 11.22 -10.62 5.29
CA ALA A 140 11.57 -12.04 5.32
C ALA A 140 10.81 -12.79 6.42
N LYS A 141 10.76 -12.24 7.65
CA LYS A 141 9.95 -12.79 8.75
C LYS A 141 8.47 -12.89 8.40
N ARG A 142 7.91 -11.86 7.75
CA ARG A 142 6.51 -11.86 7.30
C ARG A 142 6.24 -12.92 6.24
N ILE A 143 7.11 -13.10 5.25
CA ILE A 143 6.96 -14.16 4.24
C ILE A 143 6.93 -15.54 4.92
N ILE A 144 7.85 -15.77 5.85
CA ILE A 144 7.92 -17.03 6.61
C ILE A 144 6.65 -17.24 7.43
N ALA A 145 6.15 -16.18 8.09
CA ALA A 145 4.90 -16.23 8.85
C ALA A 145 3.70 -16.56 7.96
N ILE A 146 3.57 -15.89 6.82
CA ILE A 146 2.51 -16.12 5.83
C ILE A 146 2.54 -17.56 5.35
N ARG A 147 3.70 -18.07 4.92
CA ARG A 147 3.86 -19.46 4.46
C ARG A 147 3.53 -20.48 5.55
N THR A 148 3.93 -20.19 6.79
CA THR A 148 3.68 -21.10 7.92
C THR A 148 2.20 -21.15 8.29
N LEU A 149 1.53 -20.00 8.32
CA LEU A 149 0.11 -19.89 8.65
C LEU A 149 -0.78 -20.42 7.51
N SER A 150 -0.48 -20.08 6.25
CA SER A 150 -1.25 -20.55 5.08
C SER A 150 -1.15 -22.06 4.86
N ALA A 151 -0.08 -22.70 5.37
CA ALA A 151 0.07 -24.15 5.38
C ALA A 151 -0.83 -24.86 6.42
N ARG A 152 -1.48 -24.13 7.34
CA ARG A 152 -2.37 -24.72 8.36
C ARG A 152 -3.75 -25.10 7.82
N ILE A 153 -4.15 -24.53 6.69
CA ILE A 153 -5.44 -24.88 6.06
C ILE A 153 -5.25 -26.02 5.05
N SER A 154 -6.29 -26.82 4.89
CA SER A 154 -6.35 -27.89 3.90
C SER A 154 -6.48 -27.35 2.47
N ASP A 155 -6.15 -28.18 1.48
CA ASP A 155 -6.33 -27.81 0.07
C ASP A 155 -7.80 -27.56 -0.29
N ALA A 156 -8.74 -28.25 0.39
CA ALA A 156 -10.17 -28.03 0.22
C ALA A 156 -10.60 -26.64 0.73
N GLU A 157 -10.10 -26.22 1.89
CA GLU A 157 -10.33 -24.87 2.41
C GLU A 157 -9.72 -23.82 1.50
N ARG A 158 -8.48 -24.04 1.03
CA ARG A 158 -7.81 -23.13 0.09
C ARG A 158 -8.58 -23.00 -1.23
N ALA A 159 -9.09 -24.10 -1.76
CA ALA A 159 -9.94 -24.09 -2.96
C ALA A 159 -11.25 -23.30 -2.74
N ALA A 160 -11.84 -23.38 -1.55
CA ALA A 160 -13.05 -22.62 -1.21
C ALA A 160 -12.83 -21.10 -1.12
N LEU A 161 -11.57 -20.64 -0.98
CA LEU A 161 -11.23 -19.21 -0.96
C LEU A 161 -11.16 -18.58 -2.36
N GLN A 162 -11.03 -19.38 -3.42
CA GLN A 162 -10.76 -18.88 -4.77
C GLN A 162 -11.78 -17.84 -5.29
N PRO A 163 -13.10 -17.99 -5.08
CA PRO A 163 -14.06 -16.95 -5.49
C PRO A 163 -13.81 -15.59 -4.83
N LYS A 164 -13.40 -15.58 -3.56
CA LYS A 164 -13.07 -14.33 -2.83
C LYS A 164 -11.75 -13.74 -3.32
N VAL A 165 -10.77 -14.58 -3.67
CA VAL A 165 -9.50 -14.16 -4.28
C VAL A 165 -9.77 -13.51 -5.64
N ASP A 166 -10.65 -14.11 -6.46
CA ASP A 166 -11.05 -13.56 -7.76
C ASP A 166 -11.71 -12.18 -7.62
N GLU A 167 -12.64 -12.05 -6.67
CA GLU A 167 -13.33 -10.79 -6.36
C GLU A 167 -12.35 -9.70 -5.89
N GLN A 168 -11.42 -10.05 -5.00
CA GLN A 168 -10.41 -9.12 -4.49
C GLN A 168 -9.44 -8.69 -5.60
N LEU A 169 -9.01 -9.61 -6.47
CA LEU A 169 -8.16 -9.27 -7.62
C LEU A 169 -8.88 -8.36 -8.61
N ALA A 170 -10.16 -8.61 -8.90
CA ALA A 170 -10.95 -7.75 -9.77
C ALA A 170 -11.12 -6.34 -9.17
N SER A 171 -11.38 -6.26 -7.87
CA SER A 171 -11.51 -5.00 -7.14
C SER A 171 -10.21 -4.20 -7.16
N PHE A 172 -9.08 -4.87 -6.87
CA PHE A 172 -7.76 -4.26 -6.90
C PHE A 172 -7.41 -3.73 -8.30
N LYS A 173 -7.71 -4.48 -9.37
CA LYS A 173 -7.53 -4.01 -10.74
C LYS A 173 -8.32 -2.74 -11.03
N ALA A 174 -9.60 -2.72 -10.64
CA ALA A 174 -10.45 -1.55 -10.83
C ALA A 174 -9.92 -0.32 -10.08
N GLU A 175 -9.45 -0.52 -8.85
CA GLU A 175 -8.82 0.53 -8.05
C GLU A 175 -7.55 1.07 -8.72
N VAL A 176 -6.63 0.18 -9.14
CA VAL A 176 -5.40 0.57 -9.85
C VAL A 176 -5.74 1.37 -11.09
N SER A 177 -6.67 0.90 -11.95
CA SER A 177 -7.10 1.63 -13.14
C SER A 177 -7.65 3.02 -12.82
N SER A 178 -8.35 3.18 -11.69
CA SER A 178 -8.91 4.46 -11.27
C SER A 178 -7.86 5.45 -10.74
N GLN A 179 -6.83 4.95 -10.05
CA GLN A 179 -5.81 5.77 -9.38
C GLN A 179 -4.57 6.04 -10.24
N SER A 180 -4.26 5.17 -11.20
CA SER A 180 -3.04 5.21 -12.00
C SER A 180 -3.15 6.06 -13.27
N GLY A 181 -4.21 6.88 -13.41
CA GLY A 181 -4.47 7.64 -14.63
C GLY A 181 -4.72 6.75 -15.86
N GLY A 182 -5.24 5.53 -15.65
CA GLY A 182 -5.52 4.57 -16.71
C GLY A 182 -4.35 3.65 -17.09
N GLN A 183 -3.28 3.58 -16.29
CA GLN A 183 -2.27 2.52 -16.47
C GLN A 183 -2.84 1.17 -16.03
N GLU A 184 -2.69 0.18 -16.91
CA GLU A 184 -3.04 -1.20 -16.62
C GLU A 184 -2.11 -1.80 -15.56
N LEU A 185 -2.69 -2.56 -14.62
CA LEU A 185 -1.95 -3.29 -13.59
C LEU A 185 -0.82 -4.15 -14.19
N SER A 186 -1.07 -4.77 -15.34
CA SER A 186 -0.08 -5.60 -16.04
C SER A 186 1.19 -4.83 -16.42
N ALA A 187 1.08 -3.55 -16.78
CA ALA A 187 2.23 -2.71 -17.11
C ALA A 187 3.05 -2.36 -15.86
N LEU A 188 2.38 -2.07 -14.74
CA LEU A 188 3.03 -1.79 -13.45
C LEU A 188 3.79 -3.02 -12.94
N LEU A 189 3.17 -4.20 -13.04
CA LEU A 189 3.79 -5.47 -12.66
C LEU A 189 4.99 -5.80 -13.56
N ALA A 190 4.83 -5.67 -14.88
CA ALA A 190 5.89 -5.99 -15.84
C ALA A 190 7.15 -5.12 -15.62
N ALA A 191 6.97 -3.83 -15.27
CA ALA A 191 8.08 -2.92 -14.95
C ALA A 191 8.94 -3.40 -13.77
N LYS A 192 8.40 -4.30 -12.93
CA LYS A 192 9.06 -4.89 -11.75
C LYS A 192 9.31 -6.40 -11.89
N GLY A 193 9.17 -6.95 -13.10
CA GLY A 193 9.38 -8.39 -13.35
C GLY A 193 8.31 -9.29 -12.72
N LEU A 194 7.11 -8.74 -12.48
CA LEU A 194 5.97 -9.43 -11.91
C LEU A 194 4.89 -9.68 -12.96
N GLU A 195 4.02 -10.62 -12.64
CA GLU A 195 2.85 -11.01 -13.41
C GLU A 195 1.60 -10.98 -12.52
N GLU A 196 0.42 -10.96 -13.14
CA GLU A 196 -0.85 -10.96 -12.39
C GLU A 196 -0.99 -12.18 -11.46
N LYS A 197 -0.40 -13.32 -11.83
CA LYS A 197 -0.39 -14.53 -10.99
C LYS A 197 0.28 -14.29 -9.63
N ASP A 198 1.24 -13.36 -9.53
CA ASP A 198 1.90 -13.02 -8.28
C ASP A 198 0.93 -12.26 -7.35
N VAL A 199 0.13 -11.35 -7.91
CA VAL A 199 -0.93 -10.64 -7.16
C VAL A 199 -2.00 -11.61 -6.68
N ARG A 200 -2.42 -12.54 -7.55
CA ARG A 200 -3.35 -13.61 -7.18
C ARG A 200 -2.80 -14.46 -6.03
N ALA A 201 -1.55 -14.93 -6.14
CA ALA A 201 -0.91 -15.74 -5.12
C ALA A 201 -0.84 -15.00 -3.78
N TYR A 202 -0.52 -13.71 -3.79
CA TYR A 202 -0.54 -12.88 -2.59
C TYR A 202 -1.93 -12.81 -1.93
N PHE A 203 -2.99 -12.56 -2.69
CA PHE A 203 -4.34 -12.53 -2.11
C PHE A 203 -4.79 -13.91 -1.59
N GLU A 204 -4.42 -14.98 -2.29
CA GLU A 204 -4.68 -16.34 -1.82
C GLU A 204 -3.94 -16.64 -0.50
N GLU A 205 -2.67 -16.26 -0.40
CA GLU A 205 -1.88 -16.38 0.83
C GLU A 205 -2.51 -15.59 1.98
N MET A 206 -2.86 -14.32 1.76
CA MET A 206 -3.49 -13.47 2.78
C MET A 206 -4.84 -14.03 3.25
N LYS A 207 -5.67 -14.53 2.33
CA LYS A 207 -6.95 -15.18 2.69
C LYS A 207 -6.74 -16.50 3.42
N SER A 208 -5.68 -17.24 3.07
CA SER A 208 -5.31 -18.47 3.76
C SER A 208 -4.85 -18.20 5.19
N VAL A 209 -4.07 -17.13 5.40
CA VAL A 209 -3.66 -16.66 6.74
C VAL A 209 -4.87 -16.24 7.56
N GLU A 210 -5.79 -15.45 6.98
CA GLU A 210 -7.05 -15.04 7.62
C GLU A 210 -7.84 -16.28 8.09
N ALA A 211 -8.03 -17.27 7.22
CA ALA A 211 -8.73 -18.51 7.54
C ALA A 211 -8.02 -19.32 8.64
N ALA A 212 -6.69 -19.45 8.55
CA ALA A 212 -5.88 -20.17 9.54
C ALA A 212 -5.96 -19.54 10.94
N LEU A 213 -5.87 -18.22 11.02
CA LEU A 213 -5.98 -17.48 12.27
C LEU A 213 -7.41 -17.56 12.82
N LYS A 214 -8.42 -17.38 11.97
CA LYS A 214 -9.84 -17.47 12.37
C LYS A 214 -10.19 -18.85 12.93
N ALA A 215 -9.60 -19.93 12.41
CA ALA A 215 -9.78 -21.28 12.95
C ALA A 215 -9.24 -21.45 14.38
N GLY A 216 -8.25 -20.64 14.79
CA GLY A 216 -7.73 -20.61 16.16
C GLY A 216 -8.53 -19.73 17.12
N ILE A 217 -9.45 -18.92 16.62
CA ILE A 217 -10.30 -18.02 17.41
C ILE A 217 -11.54 -18.80 17.86
N THR A 218 -11.73 -18.91 19.18
CA THR A 218 -12.82 -19.70 19.75
C THR A 218 -14.01 -18.84 20.15
N ASP A 219 -15.21 -19.42 20.14
CA ASP A 219 -16.42 -18.79 20.65
C ASP A 219 -16.27 -18.36 22.12
N GLU A 220 -15.53 -19.14 22.92
CA GLU A 220 -15.25 -18.82 24.32
C GLU A 220 -14.40 -17.54 24.44
N SER A 221 -13.32 -17.42 23.67
CA SER A 221 -12.50 -16.20 23.66
C SER A 221 -13.29 -14.98 23.17
N LEU A 222 -14.11 -15.15 22.13
CA LEU A 222 -14.95 -14.06 21.60
C LEU A 222 -16.04 -13.66 22.60
N LYS A 223 -16.62 -14.62 23.31
CA LYS A 223 -17.64 -14.34 24.33
C LYS A 223 -17.04 -13.60 25.52
N ALA A 224 -15.83 -13.98 25.93
CA ALA A 224 -15.10 -13.27 26.98
C ALA A 224 -14.80 -11.82 26.58
N GLU A 225 -14.40 -11.59 25.32
CA GLU A 225 -14.19 -10.24 24.79
C GLU A 225 -15.49 -9.43 24.73
N TYR A 226 -16.57 -10.02 24.23
CA TYR A 226 -17.90 -9.41 24.22
C TYR A 226 -18.32 -8.97 25.63
N ASP A 227 -18.18 -9.85 26.62
CA ASP A 227 -18.52 -9.54 28.01
C ASP A 227 -17.60 -8.47 28.62
N ALA A 228 -16.31 -8.49 28.29
CA ALA A 228 -15.36 -7.47 28.73
C ALA A 228 -15.70 -6.09 28.15
N LYS A 229 -16.04 -6.02 26.86
CA LYS A 229 -16.47 -4.78 26.19
C LYS A 229 -17.76 -4.24 26.80
N LEU A 230 -18.77 -5.08 27.03
CA LEU A 230 -20.01 -4.66 27.71
C LEU A 230 -19.81 -4.23 29.17
N LYS A 231 -18.84 -4.82 29.87
CA LYS A 231 -18.48 -4.41 31.22
C LYS A 231 -17.81 -3.04 31.26
N ALA A 232 -16.99 -2.73 30.25
CA ALA A 232 -16.33 -1.43 30.10
C ALA A 232 -17.30 -0.34 29.62
N ASP A 233 -18.15 -0.66 28.66
CA ASP A 233 -19.22 0.20 28.14
C ASP A 233 -20.49 -0.63 27.89
N PRO A 234 -21.57 -0.45 28.67
CA PRO A 234 -22.84 -1.16 28.48
C PRO A 234 -23.45 -0.98 27.09
N TYR A 235 -23.02 0.04 26.34
CA TYR A 235 -23.51 0.38 25.02
C TYR A 235 -22.51 0.05 23.90
N ALA A 236 -21.42 -0.67 24.20
CA ALA A 236 -20.35 -1.01 23.24
C ALA A 236 -20.86 -1.58 21.90
N PHE A 237 -21.91 -2.41 21.95
CA PHE A 237 -22.54 -3.03 20.79
C PHE A 237 -23.94 -2.48 20.50
N THR A 238 -24.32 -1.36 21.10
CA THR A 238 -25.61 -0.75 20.81
C THR A 238 -25.52 0.00 19.48
N THR A 239 -26.50 -0.22 18.60
CA THR A 239 -26.74 0.64 17.45
C THR A 239 -28.01 1.43 17.66
N ALA A 240 -28.05 2.65 17.13
CA ALA A 240 -29.23 3.51 17.21
C ALA A 240 -29.43 4.30 15.92
N SER A 241 -30.70 4.48 15.56
CA SER A 241 -31.11 5.51 14.60
C SER A 241 -31.53 6.73 15.40
N VAL A 242 -30.79 7.82 15.25
CA VAL A 242 -31.04 9.07 15.97
C VAL A 242 -31.19 10.21 14.97
N ARG A 243 -32.15 11.09 15.23
CA ARG A 243 -32.23 12.37 14.56
C ARG A 243 -31.79 13.46 15.51
N HIS A 244 -30.84 14.29 15.09
CA HIS A 244 -30.28 15.33 15.94
C HIS A 244 -30.13 16.68 15.23
N ILE A 245 -30.08 17.75 16.02
CA ILE A 245 -29.70 19.10 15.60
C ILE A 245 -28.55 19.53 16.50
N LEU A 246 -27.37 19.75 15.91
CA LEU A 246 -26.23 20.35 16.61
C LEU A 246 -26.32 21.87 16.48
N ILE A 247 -26.33 22.57 17.61
CA ILE A 247 -26.02 24.00 17.66
C ILE A 247 -24.60 24.16 18.17
N GLY A 248 -23.68 24.36 17.24
CA GLY A 248 -22.26 24.49 17.48
C GLY A 248 -21.87 25.84 18.06
N PHE A 249 -20.70 25.88 18.71
CA PHE A 249 -20.05 27.12 19.15
C PHE A 249 -19.46 27.93 17.99
N THR A 250 -19.36 27.32 16.81
CA THR A 250 -19.03 27.96 15.55
C THR A 250 -19.97 27.39 14.50
N ASP A 251 -20.55 28.24 13.66
CA ASP A 251 -21.39 27.78 12.55
C ASP A 251 -20.61 27.53 11.26
N GLU A 252 -21.33 27.07 10.24
CA GLU A 252 -20.78 26.72 8.93
C GLU A 252 -20.04 27.89 8.26
N ASP A 253 -20.47 29.13 8.53
CA ASP A 253 -19.82 30.35 8.04
C ASP A 253 -18.61 30.78 8.89
N GLY A 254 -18.25 30.01 9.91
CA GLY A 254 -17.14 30.31 10.81
C GLY A 254 -17.47 31.36 11.89
N LYS A 255 -18.74 31.73 12.07
CA LYS A 255 -19.15 32.69 13.09
C LYS A 255 -19.28 32.00 14.44
N THR A 256 -18.62 32.58 15.45
CA THR A 256 -18.63 32.04 16.81
C THR A 256 -19.89 32.43 17.58
N ARG A 257 -20.28 31.57 18.52
CA ARG A 257 -21.38 31.74 19.47
C ARG A 257 -20.87 31.48 20.87
N THR A 258 -21.35 32.25 21.85
CA THR A 258 -21.12 31.89 23.25
C THR A 258 -21.92 30.65 23.63
N LYS A 259 -21.55 30.03 24.75
CA LYS A 259 -22.29 28.89 25.29
C LYS A 259 -23.75 29.25 25.59
N GLU A 260 -24.02 30.45 26.08
CA GLU A 260 -25.36 30.95 26.34
C GLU A 260 -26.18 31.16 25.06
N GLU A 261 -25.55 31.67 24.00
CA GLU A 261 -26.20 31.88 22.70
C GLU A 261 -26.57 30.55 22.03
N ALA A 262 -25.62 29.60 22.01
CA ALA A 262 -25.86 28.26 21.48
C ALA A 262 -26.97 27.55 22.27
N LYS A 263 -26.93 27.62 23.61
CA LYS A 263 -27.97 27.03 24.47
C LYS A 263 -29.33 27.65 24.20
N LYS A 264 -29.42 28.98 24.11
CA LYS A 264 -30.68 29.69 23.85
C LYS A 264 -31.30 29.23 22.52
N LYS A 265 -30.50 29.15 21.45
CA LYS A 265 -30.98 28.66 20.15
C LYS A 265 -31.44 27.19 20.24
N ALA A 266 -30.70 26.35 20.97
CA ALA A 266 -31.11 24.96 21.19
C ALA A 266 -32.42 24.84 22.00
N ASP A 267 -32.61 25.66 23.04
CA ASP A 267 -33.85 25.70 23.83
C ASP A 267 -35.06 26.13 22.95
N GLU A 268 -34.87 27.15 22.09
CA GLU A 268 -35.90 27.63 21.16
C GLU A 268 -36.32 26.54 20.15
N LEU A 269 -35.34 25.85 19.54
CA LEU A 269 -35.62 24.74 18.62
C LEU A 269 -36.26 23.55 19.34
N THR A 270 -35.85 23.26 20.57
CA THR A 270 -36.47 22.20 21.39
C THR A 270 -37.95 22.50 21.63
N ALA A 271 -38.31 23.75 21.93
CA ALA A 271 -39.69 24.15 22.11
C ALA A 271 -40.53 23.98 20.83
N LYS A 272 -39.97 24.36 19.68
CA LYS A 272 -40.60 24.16 18.36
C LYS A 272 -40.85 22.69 18.04
N LEU A 273 -39.85 21.84 18.26
CA LEU A 273 -39.95 20.39 18.07
C LEU A 273 -41.02 19.78 18.97
N ARG A 274 -41.09 20.20 20.24
CA ARG A 274 -42.13 19.76 21.18
C ARG A 274 -43.53 20.27 20.83
N ALA A 275 -43.63 21.41 20.13
CA ALA A 275 -44.88 21.92 19.58
C ALA A 275 -45.32 21.20 18.29
N GLY A 276 -44.52 20.26 17.78
CA GLY A 276 -44.87 19.42 16.62
C GLY A 276 -44.32 19.93 15.29
N GLU A 277 -43.36 20.86 15.28
CA GLU A 277 -42.65 21.22 14.05
C GLU A 277 -41.83 20.03 13.50
N ASP A 278 -41.66 19.99 12.17
CA ASP A 278 -40.95 18.91 11.50
C ASP A 278 -39.46 18.92 11.84
N PHE A 279 -38.98 17.81 12.41
CA PHE A 279 -37.59 17.70 12.87
C PHE A 279 -36.61 17.79 11.71
N ALA A 280 -36.84 17.07 10.61
CA ALA A 280 -35.92 17.02 9.50
C ALA A 280 -35.74 18.39 8.83
N LYS A 281 -36.83 19.15 8.70
CA LYS A 281 -36.81 20.53 8.23
C LYS A 281 -35.99 21.42 9.16
N LEU A 282 -36.27 21.41 10.46
CA LEU A 282 -35.53 22.22 11.41
C LEU A 282 -34.05 21.85 11.45
N ALA A 283 -33.71 20.57 11.33
CA ALA A 283 -32.33 20.11 11.23
C ALA A 283 -31.64 20.67 9.98
N LYS A 284 -32.23 20.55 8.79
CA LYS A 284 -31.68 21.10 7.54
C LYS A 284 -31.42 22.60 7.61
N GLU A 285 -32.28 23.33 8.31
CA GLU A 285 -32.20 24.80 8.40
C GLU A 285 -31.25 25.29 9.51
N ASN A 286 -30.92 24.45 10.50
CA ASN A 286 -30.30 24.95 11.74
C ASN A 286 -29.12 24.14 12.28
N THR A 287 -28.92 22.89 11.83
CA THR A 287 -27.83 22.06 12.35
C THR A 287 -26.49 22.59 11.86
N ASP A 288 -25.51 22.65 12.74
CA ASP A 288 -24.11 22.94 12.42
C ASP A 288 -23.31 21.62 12.25
N ASP A 289 -23.99 20.45 12.21
CA ASP A 289 -23.37 19.16 11.89
C ASP A 289 -23.40 18.88 10.38
N PRO A 290 -22.25 18.96 9.68
CA PRO A 290 -22.18 18.70 8.24
C PRO A 290 -22.51 17.23 7.90
N GLY A 291 -22.28 16.30 8.83
CA GLY A 291 -22.45 14.86 8.60
C GLY A 291 -23.91 14.41 8.51
N SER A 292 -24.85 15.20 9.04
CA SER A 292 -26.29 14.86 9.05
C SER A 292 -27.19 15.91 8.42
N MET A 293 -26.65 17.06 8.00
CA MET A 293 -27.42 18.16 7.43
C MET A 293 -28.33 17.69 6.28
N GLU A 294 -27.75 17.01 5.29
CA GLU A 294 -28.50 16.56 4.11
C GLU A 294 -29.57 15.49 4.42
N SER A 295 -29.32 14.66 5.44
CA SER A 295 -30.26 13.62 5.92
C SER A 295 -31.32 14.15 6.91
N GLY A 296 -31.35 15.48 7.14
CA GLY A 296 -32.25 16.12 8.09
C GLY A 296 -31.94 15.73 9.53
N GLY A 297 -30.66 15.65 9.88
CA GLY A 297 -30.18 15.30 11.21
C GLY A 297 -30.08 13.80 11.48
N LEU A 298 -30.33 12.92 10.49
CA LEU A 298 -30.42 11.48 10.71
C LEU A 298 -29.04 10.82 10.66
N TYR A 299 -28.69 10.14 11.75
CA TYR A 299 -27.77 9.01 11.75
C TYR A 299 -28.58 7.73 11.82
N GLU A 300 -28.48 6.90 10.79
CA GLU A 300 -29.26 5.66 10.66
C GLU A 300 -28.41 4.46 11.07
N ASN A 301 -28.91 3.63 12.00
CA ASN A 301 -28.29 2.40 12.48
C ASN A 301 -26.80 2.54 12.84
N ALA A 302 -26.43 3.66 13.47
CA ALA A 302 -25.05 3.99 13.77
C ALA A 302 -24.59 3.38 15.12
N PRO A 303 -23.30 3.00 15.24
CA PRO A 303 -22.75 2.45 16.48
C PRO A 303 -22.67 3.51 17.58
N VAL A 304 -23.35 3.26 18.69
CA VAL A 304 -23.47 4.20 19.82
C VAL A 304 -22.15 4.29 20.60
N GLY A 305 -21.39 3.20 20.68
CA GLY A 305 -20.14 3.13 21.46
C GLY A 305 -19.03 4.08 21.00
N SER A 306 -19.07 4.58 19.76
CA SER A 306 -18.08 5.52 19.22
C SER A 306 -18.43 6.99 19.42
N TRP A 307 -19.61 7.30 19.96
CA TRP A 307 -20.04 8.68 20.19
C TRP A 307 -19.47 9.27 21.47
N VAL A 308 -19.33 10.60 21.48
CA VAL A 308 -18.92 11.35 22.69
C VAL A 308 -19.88 11.09 23.83
N GLU A 309 -19.33 10.97 25.05
CA GLU A 309 -20.02 10.39 26.21
C GLU A 309 -21.42 10.96 26.48
N ALA A 310 -21.58 12.28 26.45
CA ALA A 310 -22.88 12.92 26.71
C ALA A 310 -23.91 12.62 25.61
N PHE A 311 -23.50 12.63 24.34
CA PHE A 311 -24.39 12.26 23.21
C PHE A 311 -24.73 10.78 23.25
N LYS A 312 -23.73 9.92 23.48
CA LYS A 312 -23.86 8.47 23.66
C LYS A 312 -24.90 8.14 24.74
N LYS A 313 -24.73 8.71 25.93
CA LYS A 313 -25.63 8.48 27.06
C LYS A 313 -27.06 8.92 26.75
N ALA A 314 -27.23 10.11 26.17
CA ALA A 314 -28.54 10.58 25.79
C ALA A 314 -29.20 9.68 24.72
N ALA A 315 -28.43 9.20 23.73
CA ALA A 315 -28.95 8.29 22.72
C ALA A 315 -29.31 6.90 23.28
N ALA A 316 -28.60 6.47 24.32
CA ALA A 316 -28.77 5.18 24.97
C ALA A 316 -29.86 5.17 26.05
N GLU A 317 -30.22 6.32 26.63
CA GLU A 317 -31.17 6.42 27.75
C GLU A 317 -32.50 7.09 27.38
N LEU A 318 -32.51 7.99 26.38
CA LEU A 318 -33.74 8.71 25.99
C LEU A 318 -34.84 7.74 25.57
N GLU A 319 -36.09 7.99 25.97
CA GLU A 319 -37.20 7.18 25.48
C GLU A 319 -37.37 7.32 23.96
N LEU A 320 -37.71 6.23 23.28
CA LEU A 320 -37.91 6.24 21.83
C LEU A 320 -38.95 7.29 21.44
N ASN A 321 -38.64 8.02 20.36
CA ASN A 321 -39.45 9.07 19.75
C ASN A 321 -39.72 10.30 20.62
N LYS A 322 -39.09 10.44 21.80
CA LYS A 322 -39.13 11.69 22.59
C LYS A 322 -38.05 12.67 22.15
N ILE A 323 -38.35 13.96 22.30
CA ILE A 323 -37.38 15.06 22.10
C ILE A 323 -36.62 15.29 23.41
N SER A 324 -35.30 15.15 23.37
CA SER A 324 -34.42 15.42 24.50
C SER A 324 -34.48 16.90 24.94
N ASP A 325 -34.03 17.19 26.15
CA ASP A 325 -33.52 18.53 26.44
C ASP A 325 -32.17 18.72 25.70
N PRO A 326 -31.68 19.96 25.52
CA PRO A 326 -30.38 20.19 24.91
C PRO A 326 -29.25 19.49 25.67
N VAL A 327 -28.53 18.60 24.96
CA VAL A 327 -27.41 17.81 25.46
C VAL A 327 -26.12 18.54 25.15
N GLU A 328 -25.39 18.97 26.17
CA GLU A 328 -24.11 19.65 25.98
C GLU A 328 -23.00 18.64 25.67
N THR A 329 -22.21 18.93 24.63
CA THR A 329 -20.95 18.24 24.31
C THR A 329 -19.87 19.27 23.99
N GLU A 330 -18.64 18.80 23.72
CA GLU A 330 -17.56 19.67 23.25
C GLU A 330 -17.86 20.35 21.90
N TYR A 331 -18.79 19.81 21.11
CA TYR A 331 -19.19 20.38 19.83
C TYR A 331 -20.27 21.46 19.95
N GLY A 332 -20.97 21.55 21.08
CA GLY A 332 -22.10 22.46 21.27
C GLY A 332 -23.27 21.81 21.98
N TYR A 333 -24.50 22.22 21.63
CA TYR A 333 -25.74 21.65 22.18
C TYR A 333 -26.47 20.82 21.14
N HIS A 334 -26.79 19.59 21.50
CA HIS A 334 -27.50 18.64 20.65
C HIS A 334 -28.95 18.51 21.11
N ILE A 335 -29.89 18.61 20.19
CA ILE A 335 -31.28 18.22 20.41
C ILE A 335 -31.48 16.91 19.70
N MET A 336 -31.99 15.89 20.38
CA MET A 336 -32.05 14.54 19.82
C MET A 336 -33.43 13.91 19.95
N ARG A 337 -33.76 13.06 18.98
CA ARG A 337 -34.81 12.06 19.03
C ARG A 337 -34.24 10.71 18.65
N VAL A 338 -34.41 9.71 19.52
CA VAL A 338 -34.01 8.33 19.21
C VAL A 338 -35.17 7.63 18.52
N GLU A 339 -35.00 7.26 17.25
CA GLU A 339 -36.04 6.63 16.42
C GLU A 339 -36.02 5.10 16.59
N ALA A 340 -34.82 4.51 16.70
CA ALA A 340 -34.63 3.09 16.97
C ALA A 340 -33.36 2.87 17.80
N ARG A 341 -33.34 1.79 18.59
CA ARG A 341 -32.17 1.36 19.36
C ARG A 341 -32.16 -0.17 19.46
N THR A 342 -31.03 -0.78 19.19
CA THR A 342 -30.83 -2.23 19.24
C THR A 342 -29.55 -2.53 20.01
N ALA A 343 -29.64 -3.37 21.04
CA ALA A 343 -28.46 -3.92 21.69
C ALA A 343 -27.93 -5.10 20.85
N GLY A 344 -26.70 -5.02 20.38
CA GLY A 344 -26.04 -6.09 19.64
C GLY A 344 -25.85 -7.33 20.51
N THR A 345 -26.41 -8.45 20.08
CA THR A 345 -26.19 -9.75 20.70
C THR A 345 -24.83 -10.31 20.30
N PHE A 346 -24.28 -11.24 21.10
CA PHE A 346 -23.03 -11.92 20.76
C PHE A 346 -23.04 -12.50 19.34
N GLU A 347 -24.09 -13.21 18.94
CA GLU A 347 -24.19 -13.81 17.60
C GLU A 347 -24.14 -12.78 16.47
N GLN A 348 -24.69 -11.57 16.69
CA GLN A 348 -24.70 -10.51 15.68
C GLN A 348 -23.33 -9.87 15.49
N VAL A 349 -22.51 -9.80 16.55
CA VAL A 349 -21.19 -9.14 16.52
C VAL A 349 -20.02 -10.13 16.47
N LYS A 350 -20.31 -11.44 16.48
CA LYS A 350 -19.30 -12.50 16.55
C LYS A 350 -18.27 -12.42 15.42
N ASP A 351 -18.72 -12.18 14.19
CA ASP A 351 -17.83 -12.08 13.03
C ASP A 351 -16.98 -10.80 13.06
N GLU A 352 -17.52 -9.69 13.57
CA GLU A 352 -16.79 -8.44 13.77
C GLU A 352 -15.69 -8.64 14.81
N LEU A 353 -16.03 -9.20 15.98
CA LEU A 353 -15.06 -9.54 17.03
C LEU A 353 -13.97 -10.50 16.52
N ALA A 354 -14.36 -11.53 15.76
CA ALA A 354 -13.39 -12.45 15.17
C ALA A 354 -12.43 -11.73 14.21
N SER A 355 -12.92 -10.76 13.45
CA SER A 355 -12.11 -9.96 12.53
C SER A 355 -11.16 -9.02 13.29
N GLU A 356 -11.61 -8.42 14.39
CA GLU A 356 -10.77 -7.60 15.27
C GLU A 356 -9.62 -8.40 15.90
N GLN A 357 -9.86 -9.70 16.18
CA GLN A 357 -8.87 -10.60 16.78
C GLN A 357 -7.82 -11.13 15.79
N LEU A 358 -7.97 -10.93 14.48
CA LEU A 358 -6.99 -11.39 13.48
C LEU A 358 -5.62 -10.73 13.64
N ASN A 359 -5.59 -9.41 13.82
CA ASN A 359 -4.32 -8.67 14.00
C ASN A 359 -3.60 -9.05 15.31
N PRO A 360 -4.27 -9.07 16.48
CA PRO A 360 -3.71 -9.62 17.72
C PRO A 360 -3.21 -11.06 17.57
N ALA A 361 -3.99 -11.94 16.93
CA ALA A 361 -3.60 -13.33 16.72
C ALA A 361 -2.34 -13.44 15.84
N TYR A 362 -2.25 -12.64 14.78
CA TYR A 362 -1.06 -12.57 13.94
C TYR A 362 0.16 -12.02 14.70
N GLY A 363 -0.01 -10.95 15.48
CA GLY A 363 1.06 -10.39 16.32
C GLY A 363 1.58 -11.41 17.33
N LYS A 364 0.67 -12.11 18.02
CA LYS A 364 1.01 -13.19 18.93
C LYS A 364 1.78 -14.32 18.25
N PHE A 365 1.38 -14.70 17.03
CA PHE A 365 2.14 -15.69 16.25
C PHE A 365 3.58 -15.22 15.98
N LEU A 366 3.78 -13.96 15.58
CA LEU A 366 5.11 -13.41 15.33
C LEU A 366 5.98 -13.37 16.59
N GLU A 367 5.39 -13.08 17.75
CA GLU A 367 6.12 -12.95 19.01
C GLU A 367 6.41 -14.31 19.67
N GLU A 368 5.44 -15.22 19.69
CA GLU A 368 5.50 -16.44 20.49
C GLU A 368 5.87 -17.69 19.67
N GLU A 369 5.45 -17.78 18.41
CA GLU A 369 5.60 -18.99 17.59
C GLU A 369 6.76 -18.88 16.59
N LEU A 370 6.84 -17.75 15.86
CA LEU A 370 7.83 -17.57 14.79
C LEU A 370 9.28 -17.77 15.26
N PRO A 371 9.73 -17.33 16.46
CA PRO A 371 11.10 -17.58 16.92
C PRO A 371 11.43 -19.07 17.06
N GLY A 372 10.44 -19.92 17.36
CA GLY A 372 10.62 -21.37 17.42
C GLY A 372 10.53 -22.07 16.06
N ILE A 373 10.07 -21.37 15.02
CA ILE A 373 9.96 -21.84 13.63
C ILE A 373 11.20 -21.43 12.82
N LEU A 374 11.73 -20.24 13.08
CA LEU A 374 12.88 -19.69 12.38
C LEU A 374 14.17 -20.36 12.85
N GLU A 375 14.85 -21.07 11.95
CA GLU A 375 16.12 -21.75 12.25
C GLU A 375 17.31 -20.83 11.95
N LYS A 376 17.22 -20.06 10.87
CA LYS A 376 18.26 -19.13 10.42
C LYS A 376 17.64 -18.01 9.60
N LEU A 377 18.13 -16.78 9.79
CA LEU A 377 17.89 -15.64 8.90
C LEU A 377 19.16 -14.80 8.81
N GLU A 378 19.76 -14.77 7.63
CA GLU A 378 20.94 -13.98 7.31
C GLU A 378 20.72 -13.33 5.95
N LEU A 379 20.46 -12.03 5.96
CA LEU A 379 20.42 -11.26 4.72
C LEU A 379 21.82 -11.17 4.10
N PRO A 380 21.93 -11.08 2.76
CA PRO A 380 23.20 -10.78 2.12
C PRO A 380 23.69 -9.45 2.67
N LYS A 381 24.83 -9.46 3.36
CA LYS A 381 25.43 -8.21 3.85
C LYS A 381 25.88 -7.40 2.63
N GLU A 382 25.50 -6.13 2.57
CA GLU A 382 26.41 -5.15 1.99
C GLU A 382 27.66 -5.19 2.87
N GLU A 383 28.72 -5.85 2.41
CA GLU A 383 30.02 -5.64 3.03
C GLU A 383 30.32 -4.15 2.86
N GLU A 384 30.30 -3.43 3.99
CA GLU A 384 30.85 -2.09 4.14
C GLU A 384 32.15 -2.06 3.33
N GLN A 385 32.22 -1.21 2.30
CA GLN A 385 33.44 -1.03 1.54
C GLN A 385 34.54 -0.75 2.56
N ALA A 386 35.42 -1.73 2.77
CA ALA A 386 36.59 -1.53 3.58
C ALA A 386 37.36 -0.40 2.92
N ALA A 387 37.28 0.79 3.51
CA ALA A 387 38.25 1.84 3.35
C ALA A 387 39.57 1.34 3.97
N GLU A 388 40.17 0.32 3.36
CA GLU A 388 41.59 0.02 3.48
C GLU A 388 42.31 0.69 2.31
N GLU A 389 42.19 2.02 2.24
CA GLU A 389 43.28 2.79 1.64
C GLU A 389 44.41 2.85 2.66
N GLY A 390 45.53 2.24 2.27
CA GLY A 390 46.75 2.16 3.06
C GLY A 390 47.17 3.50 3.64
N ALA A 391 47.08 3.59 4.97
CA ALA A 391 47.86 4.52 5.77
C ALA A 391 48.88 3.75 6.63
N GLN A 392 49.60 2.79 6.05
CA GLN A 392 50.87 2.28 6.56
C GLN A 392 51.77 1.87 5.38
N GLY A 393 52.85 2.60 5.17
CA GLY A 393 53.89 2.31 4.17
C GLY A 393 54.65 3.54 3.72
#